data_AF-A0A7S0AU56-F1
#
_entry.id   AF-A0A7S0AU56-F1
#
_cell.length_a   1.000
_cell.length_b   1.000
_cell.length_c   1.000
_cell.angle_alpha   90.00
_cell.angle_beta   90.00
_cell.angle_gamma   90.00
#
_symmetry.space_group_name_H-M   'P 1'
#
loop_
_entity.id
_entity.type
_entity.pdbx_description
1 polymer ?
#
loop_
_entity_poly.entity_id
_entity_poly.type
_entity_poly.pdbx_seq_one_letter_code
_entity_poly.pdbx_strand_id
1 'polypeptide(L)'
;MCAVFTLAFLAALADFSAAAPAAETEAQEGALVNASWLPNDQRSLPGTLTSLASWKNTPLTVPSGHVIMGLGVRWTGTCRGHCDTDGPALDQMQIWSRQIVMGDTGTQVAGLPFAIHQGLKQVWCPGRRFVSGLQVETGGTCKGQCDADGPAVRKFSLICSAPAEHNSVGLYNTEKTLDIATRYWTTRRTDCPSGTFVTKLSVVTGGTCHSKCSTDGPMLRQLVLTCSPSRLCLNPSVLGNWKPMGYSNGVQEFTYTIGTSHTTGKSVQHDWSSSVSLSIENSVEIGGEVYGGKVGLKQTLTSGWAQSESKIFSSSSTQDTTVSHKITFNRPGVVWQWQFREQDTCGESTIKTNVLVVTNGTFNPPCCPPGAAVDPNVQHGRCHDNANVCICDQATCSSLGSQ
;
A
#
# COMPACT_ATOMS: atom_id res chain seq x y z
N MET A 1 102.82 17.74 -3.29
CA MET A 1 103.06 17.35 -1.89
C MET A 1 101.72 17.20 -1.22
N CYS A 2 101.44 16.00 -0.69
CA CYS A 2 100.55 15.68 0.44
C CYS A 2 99.07 16.14 0.38
N ALA A 3 98.08 15.39 0.83
CA ALA A 3 97.98 14.03 1.33
C ALA A 3 96.48 13.69 1.44
N VAL A 4 96.22 12.40 1.31
CA VAL A 4 95.03 11.67 1.76
C VAL A 4 94.73 11.98 3.23
N PHE A 5 93.45 12.07 3.64
CA PHE A 5 93.04 11.50 4.93
C PHE A 5 91.57 11.07 4.97
N THR A 6 91.44 9.77 5.15
CA THR A 6 90.30 8.94 5.52
C THR A 6 89.81 9.29 6.93
N LEU A 7 88.50 9.21 7.20
CA LEU A 7 88.00 8.87 8.53
C LEU A 7 86.66 8.14 8.45
N ALA A 8 86.73 6.88 8.87
CA ALA A 8 85.62 5.98 9.11
C ALA A 8 85.02 6.24 10.50
N PHE A 9 83.71 6.02 10.67
CA PHE A 9 83.17 5.56 11.95
C PHE A 9 82.02 4.57 11.74
N LEU A 10 82.07 3.53 12.57
CA LEU A 10 81.28 2.31 12.56
C LEU A 10 79.88 2.46 13.19
N ALA A 11 78.98 1.60 12.68
CA ALA A 11 77.99 0.75 13.36
C ALA A 11 76.84 1.37 14.20
N ALA A 12 75.61 1.04 13.81
CA ALA A 12 74.70 0.24 14.65
C ALA A 12 73.52 -0.32 13.81
N LEU A 13 73.32 -1.63 13.96
CA LEU A 13 72.19 -2.42 13.47
C LEU A 13 70.92 -2.11 14.28
N ALA A 14 69.78 -2.02 13.61
CA ALA A 14 68.48 -2.39 14.19
C ALA A 14 67.52 -2.78 13.06
N ASP A 15 67.22 -4.08 13.01
CA ASP A 15 66.13 -4.69 12.28
C ASP A 15 64.79 -4.03 12.64
N PHE A 16 64.05 -3.56 11.65
CA PHE A 16 62.60 -3.49 11.72
C PHE A 16 62.02 -3.89 10.36
N SER A 17 61.62 -5.16 10.31
CA SER A 17 60.74 -5.74 9.30
C SER A 17 59.43 -4.92 9.26
N ALA A 18 59.24 -4.15 8.19
CA ALA A 18 57.94 -3.60 7.83
C ALA A 18 57.37 -4.46 6.69
N ALA A 19 56.43 -5.32 7.08
CA ALA A 19 55.66 -6.19 6.22
C ALA A 19 54.90 -5.38 5.16
N ALA A 20 54.95 -5.87 3.93
CA ALA A 20 54.06 -5.46 2.85
C ALA A 20 52.59 -5.72 3.25
N PRO A 21 51.66 -4.79 3.01
CA PRO A 21 50.25 -5.10 3.15
C PRO A 21 49.85 -6.04 2.01
N ALA A 22 49.44 -7.22 2.43
CA ALA A 22 48.91 -8.30 1.62
C ALA A 22 47.58 -7.90 0.96
N ALA A 23 47.45 -8.39 -0.28
CA ALA A 23 46.28 -9.05 -0.85
C ALA A 23 44.89 -8.45 -0.56
N GLU A 24 44.34 -7.89 -1.64
CA GLU A 24 42.96 -8.05 -2.10
C GLU A 24 42.11 -8.99 -1.24
N THR A 25 41.20 -8.40 -0.48
CA THR A 25 40.07 -9.13 0.09
C THR A 25 39.06 -9.32 -1.03
N GLU A 26 39.05 -10.50 -1.64
CA GLU A 26 37.93 -10.99 -2.43
C GLU A 26 36.64 -10.82 -1.60
N ALA A 27 35.80 -9.88 -2.02
CA ALA A 27 34.43 -9.81 -1.55
C ALA A 27 33.74 -11.10 -1.98
N GLN A 28 33.43 -11.93 -0.97
CA GLN A 28 32.72 -13.19 -1.09
C GLN A 28 31.64 -13.14 -2.18
N GLU A 29 31.78 -14.04 -3.15
CA GLU A 29 30.69 -14.47 -4.02
C GLU A 29 29.48 -14.75 -3.15
N GLY A 30 28.45 -13.92 -3.32
CA GLY A 30 27.14 -14.18 -2.75
C GLY A 30 26.67 -15.54 -3.23
N ALA A 31 26.61 -16.49 -2.31
CA ALA A 31 26.04 -17.80 -2.52
C ALA A 31 24.73 -17.64 -3.31
N LEU A 32 24.68 -18.25 -4.50
CA LEU A 32 23.44 -18.49 -5.21
C LEU A 32 22.54 -19.27 -4.26
N VAL A 33 21.63 -18.55 -3.59
CA VAL A 33 20.65 -19.15 -2.71
C VAL A 33 19.83 -20.09 -3.56
N ASN A 34 20.01 -21.38 -3.32
CA ASN A 34 19.31 -22.46 -3.98
C ASN A 34 17.80 -22.18 -3.95
N ALA A 35 17.14 -22.37 -5.09
CA ALA A 35 15.75 -21.99 -5.39
C ALA A 35 14.67 -22.79 -4.62
N SER A 36 14.93 -23.20 -3.38
CA SER A 36 14.01 -23.96 -2.53
C SER A 36 13.17 -23.08 -1.59
N TRP A 37 13.28 -21.75 -1.69
CA TRP A 37 12.49 -20.79 -0.89
C TRP A 37 11.29 -20.25 -1.67
N LEU A 38 10.63 -21.07 -2.49
CA LEU A 38 9.26 -20.73 -2.89
C LEU A 38 8.44 -20.72 -1.60
N PRO A 39 7.87 -19.57 -1.19
CA PRO A 39 6.96 -19.57 -0.06
C PRO A 39 5.81 -20.50 -0.43
N ASN A 40 5.51 -21.50 0.40
CA ASN A 40 4.24 -22.24 0.34
C ASN A 40 3.01 -21.32 0.55
N ASP A 41 3.19 -20.00 0.65
CA ASP A 41 2.13 -18.99 0.66
C ASP A 41 1.47 -18.91 -0.73
N GLN A 42 0.41 -19.70 -0.92
CA GLN A 42 -0.51 -19.70 -2.08
C GLN A 42 -1.22 -18.34 -2.36
N ARG A 43 -0.78 -17.22 -1.77
CA ARG A 43 -1.41 -15.90 -1.89
C ARG A 43 -0.61 -14.88 -2.71
N SER A 44 0.47 -15.30 -3.37
CA SER A 44 1.13 -14.43 -4.33
C SER A 44 0.36 -14.43 -5.65
N LEU A 45 0.01 -13.25 -6.14
CA LEU A 45 -0.61 -13.07 -7.44
C LEU A 45 0.49 -12.74 -8.47
N PRO A 46 0.82 -13.67 -9.39
CA PRO A 46 1.66 -13.33 -10.52
C PRO A 46 0.93 -12.31 -11.39
N GLY A 47 1.57 -11.17 -11.66
CA GLY A 47 1.12 -10.28 -12.72
C GLY A 47 1.25 -10.93 -14.10
N THR A 48 0.66 -10.37 -15.13
CA THR A 48 0.89 -10.85 -16.50
C THR A 48 2.29 -10.44 -16.96
N LEU A 49 3.02 -11.37 -17.59
CA LEU A 49 4.28 -11.04 -18.26
C LEU A 49 4.00 -10.06 -19.40
N THR A 50 4.42 -8.81 -19.22
CA THR A 50 4.05 -7.69 -20.08
C THR A 50 5.19 -7.40 -21.05
N SER A 51 4.89 -7.41 -22.35
CA SER A 51 5.87 -7.10 -23.39
C SER A 51 6.17 -5.61 -23.41
N LEU A 52 7.45 -5.28 -23.53
CA LEU A 52 7.93 -3.91 -23.58
C LEU A 52 7.99 -3.46 -25.05
N ALA A 53 7.24 -2.41 -25.38
CA ALA A 53 7.35 -1.77 -26.69
C ALA A 53 8.43 -0.69 -26.67
N SER A 54 9.02 -0.38 -27.83
CA SER A 54 9.98 0.72 -27.97
C SER A 54 9.35 2.08 -27.68
N TRP A 55 10.10 2.98 -27.05
CA TRP A 55 9.68 4.36 -26.74
C TRP A 55 8.35 4.43 -25.99
N LYS A 56 8.13 3.49 -25.05
CA LYS A 56 6.86 3.37 -24.33
C LYS A 56 7.08 3.35 -22.83
N ASN A 57 6.19 4.04 -22.12
CA ASN A 57 6.00 3.86 -20.70
C ASN A 57 5.01 2.72 -20.47
N THR A 58 5.47 1.65 -19.82
CA THR A 58 4.67 0.45 -19.54
C THR A 58 4.45 0.33 -18.04
N PRO A 59 3.27 0.69 -17.52
CA PRO A 59 2.98 0.58 -16.09
C PRO A 59 2.68 -0.88 -15.72
N LEU A 60 3.32 -1.34 -14.65
CA LEU A 60 3.03 -2.61 -13.98
C LEU A 60 2.36 -2.27 -12.63
N THR A 61 1.04 -2.46 -12.58
CA THR A 61 0.20 -2.12 -11.42
C THR A 61 -0.21 -3.38 -10.66
N VAL A 62 -0.24 -3.29 -9.33
CA VAL A 62 -0.84 -4.31 -8.47
C VAL A 62 -2.31 -3.97 -8.17
N PRO A 63 -3.13 -4.96 -7.80
CA PRO A 63 -4.48 -4.67 -7.30
C PRO A 63 -4.46 -3.77 -6.06
N SER A 64 -5.58 -3.07 -5.78
CA SER A 64 -5.70 -2.32 -4.53
C SER A 64 -5.46 -3.23 -3.31
N GLY A 65 -4.80 -2.68 -2.27
CA GLY A 65 -4.40 -3.42 -1.07
C GLY A 65 -3.23 -4.40 -1.23
N HIS A 66 -2.60 -4.46 -2.40
CA HIS A 66 -1.42 -5.31 -2.66
C HIS A 66 -0.14 -4.49 -2.75
N VAL A 67 0.99 -5.18 -2.57
CA VAL A 67 2.34 -4.62 -2.68
C VAL A 67 3.23 -5.51 -3.50
N ILE A 68 4.23 -4.91 -4.15
CA ILE A 68 5.21 -5.66 -4.95
C ILE A 68 6.14 -6.41 -3.99
N MET A 69 6.27 -7.72 -4.21
CA MET A 69 7.16 -8.60 -3.46
C MET A 69 8.24 -9.25 -4.33
N GLY A 70 8.13 -9.12 -5.66
CA GLY A 70 9.07 -9.73 -6.58
C GLY A 70 9.03 -9.11 -7.96
N LEU A 71 10.08 -9.36 -8.72
CA LEU A 71 10.28 -8.87 -10.08
C LEU A 71 10.74 -10.01 -10.98
N GLY A 72 10.04 -10.13 -12.10
CA GLY A 72 10.26 -11.13 -13.13
C GLY A 72 10.59 -10.43 -14.40
N VAL A 73 11.56 -10.93 -15.13
CA VAL A 73 11.97 -10.25 -16.35
C VAL A 73 12.51 -11.25 -17.36
N ARG A 74 12.40 -10.93 -18.64
CA ARG A 74 12.74 -11.82 -19.73
C ARG A 74 13.79 -11.16 -20.61
N TRP A 75 14.91 -11.86 -20.73
CA TRP A 75 16.06 -11.51 -21.56
C TRP A 75 16.01 -12.35 -22.83
N THR A 76 16.32 -11.75 -23.97
CA THR A 76 16.04 -12.33 -25.30
C THR A 76 17.21 -12.29 -26.26
N GLY A 77 18.26 -11.50 -26.03
CA GLY A 77 19.45 -11.54 -26.90
C GLY A 77 20.35 -10.32 -26.80
N THR A 78 21.55 -10.41 -27.39
CA THR A 78 22.61 -9.39 -27.32
C THR A 78 22.66 -8.46 -28.53
N CYS A 79 21.50 -8.22 -29.17
CA CYS A 79 21.32 -7.38 -30.34
C CYS A 79 22.26 -7.77 -31.48
N ARG A 80 22.19 -9.05 -31.90
CA ARG A 80 23.07 -9.64 -32.94
C ARG A 80 24.56 -9.56 -32.58
N GLY A 81 24.90 -9.73 -31.31
CA GLY A 81 26.29 -9.74 -30.82
C GLY A 81 26.88 -8.35 -30.53
N HIS A 82 26.12 -7.27 -30.75
CA HIS A 82 26.60 -5.92 -30.46
C HIS A 82 26.75 -5.64 -28.96
N CYS A 83 25.95 -6.32 -28.14
CA CYS A 83 25.94 -6.15 -26.69
C CYS A 83 26.53 -7.37 -25.95
N ASP A 84 27.33 -8.22 -26.60
CA ASP A 84 27.86 -9.44 -25.95
C ASP A 84 28.68 -9.14 -24.68
N THR A 85 29.37 -8.01 -24.65
CA THR A 85 30.14 -7.53 -23.49
C THR A 85 29.27 -6.79 -22.47
N ASP A 86 28.15 -6.25 -22.91
CA ASP A 86 27.38 -5.23 -22.20
C ASP A 86 26.14 -5.85 -21.52
N GLY A 87 25.62 -6.93 -22.08
CA GLY A 87 24.42 -7.62 -21.64
C GLY A 87 23.30 -7.53 -22.68
N PRO A 88 22.23 -8.31 -22.52
CA PRO A 88 21.20 -8.43 -23.54
C PRO A 88 20.09 -7.40 -23.36
N ALA A 89 19.25 -7.31 -24.39
CA ALA A 89 18.03 -6.54 -24.39
C ALA A 89 16.98 -7.12 -23.45
N LEU A 90 16.08 -6.24 -23.02
CA LEU A 90 14.91 -6.58 -22.21
C LEU A 90 13.67 -6.67 -23.08
N ASP A 91 12.95 -7.77 -22.99
CA ASP A 91 11.72 -7.97 -23.78
C ASP A 91 10.46 -7.84 -22.94
N GLN A 92 10.43 -8.52 -21.79
CA GLN A 92 9.22 -8.57 -20.97
C GLN A 92 9.55 -8.38 -19.49
N MET A 93 8.60 -7.81 -18.75
CA MET A 93 8.66 -7.70 -17.29
C MET A 93 7.34 -8.13 -16.65
N GLN A 94 7.45 -8.62 -15.43
CA GLN A 94 6.37 -9.10 -14.59
C GLN A 94 6.65 -8.65 -13.16
N ILE A 95 5.60 -8.34 -12.41
CA ILE A 95 5.70 -8.12 -10.97
C ILE A 95 4.93 -9.22 -10.25
N TRP A 96 5.39 -9.57 -9.07
CA TRP A 96 4.59 -10.37 -8.14
C TRP A 96 4.09 -9.50 -7.03
N SER A 97 2.82 -9.71 -6.70
CA SER A 97 2.16 -8.95 -5.67
C SER A 97 1.53 -9.86 -4.63
N ARG A 98 1.37 -9.33 -3.43
CA ARG A 98 0.76 -9.99 -2.29
C ARG A 98 0.00 -8.97 -1.48
N GLN A 99 -1.09 -9.40 -0.85
CA GLN A 99 -1.80 -8.59 0.13
C GLN A 99 -0.89 -8.33 1.34
N ILE A 100 -0.84 -7.07 1.78
CA ILE A 100 0.00 -6.69 2.94
C ILE A 100 -0.46 -7.47 4.16
N VAL A 101 0.45 -8.23 4.75
CA VAL A 101 0.29 -8.79 6.09
C VAL A 101 1.53 -8.42 6.89
N MET A 102 1.39 -8.34 8.21
CA MET A 102 2.55 -8.12 9.08
C MET A 102 3.62 -9.19 8.83
N GLY A 103 4.86 -8.75 8.77
CA GLY A 103 6.01 -9.49 8.27
C GLY A 103 7.30 -9.20 9.01
N ASP A 104 8.30 -10.03 8.75
CA ASP A 104 9.60 -10.08 9.45
C ASP A 104 10.38 -8.78 9.33
N THR A 105 11.16 -8.42 10.36
CA THR A 105 12.03 -7.23 10.41
C THR A 105 13.29 -7.35 9.55
N GLY A 106 13.85 -6.22 9.10
CA GLY A 106 15.14 -6.07 8.44
C GLY A 106 15.07 -5.61 6.98
N THR A 107 16.24 -5.19 6.45
CA THR A 107 16.45 -4.94 5.02
C THR A 107 17.26 -6.07 4.36
N GLN A 108 16.91 -6.48 3.15
CA GLN A 108 17.69 -7.45 2.36
C GLN A 108 17.74 -7.04 0.89
N VAL A 109 18.82 -7.43 0.22
CA VAL A 109 19.00 -7.22 -1.22
C VAL A 109 18.92 -8.56 -1.93
N ALA A 110 17.94 -8.74 -2.80
CA ALA A 110 17.81 -9.93 -3.64
C ALA A 110 18.18 -9.56 -5.07
N GLY A 111 19.08 -10.31 -5.71
CA GLY A 111 19.64 -9.96 -7.02
C GLY A 111 19.48 -11.04 -8.08
N LEU A 112 19.39 -10.62 -9.35
CA LEU A 112 19.47 -11.50 -10.52
C LEU A 112 20.84 -11.36 -11.19
N PRO A 113 21.80 -12.26 -10.91
CA PRO A 113 23.06 -12.26 -11.65
C PRO A 113 22.80 -12.63 -13.11
N PHE A 114 23.61 -12.05 -13.99
CA PHE A 114 23.55 -12.35 -15.41
C PHE A 114 24.16 -13.72 -15.73
N ALA A 115 23.55 -14.42 -16.68
CA ALA A 115 24.18 -15.48 -17.48
C ALA A 115 23.94 -15.12 -18.95
N ILE A 116 24.88 -15.44 -19.85
CA ILE A 116 25.00 -15.02 -21.25
C ILE A 116 23.84 -15.51 -22.16
N HIS A 117 22.72 -15.95 -21.58
CA HIS A 117 21.66 -16.65 -22.25
C HIS A 117 20.28 -16.01 -22.01
N GLN A 118 19.45 -16.12 -23.03
CA GLN A 118 18.03 -15.80 -23.02
C GLN A 118 17.31 -16.53 -21.88
N GLY A 119 16.26 -15.93 -21.32
CA GLY A 119 15.42 -16.62 -20.35
C GLY A 119 14.62 -15.68 -19.45
N LEU A 120 13.66 -16.27 -18.75
CA LEU A 120 12.93 -15.63 -17.67
C LEU A 120 13.72 -15.82 -16.37
N LYS A 121 14.02 -14.71 -15.69
CA LYS A 121 14.62 -14.73 -14.34
C LYS A 121 13.69 -14.00 -13.38
N GLN A 122 13.65 -14.48 -12.14
CA GLN A 122 12.72 -14.02 -11.13
C GLN A 122 13.45 -13.81 -9.81
N VAL A 123 13.16 -12.71 -9.14
CA VAL A 123 13.73 -12.36 -7.84
C VAL A 123 12.63 -11.92 -6.90
N TRP A 124 12.79 -12.28 -5.62
CA TRP A 124 11.77 -12.14 -4.60
C TRP A 124 12.37 -11.50 -3.37
N CYS A 125 11.59 -10.66 -2.70
CA CYS A 125 11.87 -10.28 -1.34
C CYS A 125 11.71 -11.51 -0.43
N PRO A 126 12.71 -11.81 0.42
CA PRO A 126 12.67 -12.97 1.29
C PRO A 126 11.64 -12.78 2.41
N GLY A 127 11.02 -13.88 2.84
CA GLY A 127 10.04 -13.89 3.92
C GLY A 127 8.80 -13.06 3.60
N ARG A 128 8.35 -12.26 4.57
CA ARG A 128 7.17 -11.38 4.46
C ARG A 128 7.53 -9.91 4.19
N ARG A 129 8.64 -9.68 3.46
CA ARG A 129 9.12 -8.35 3.13
C ARG A 129 8.57 -7.88 1.79
N PHE A 130 8.57 -6.56 1.60
CA PHE A 130 8.07 -5.92 0.39
C PHE A 130 9.18 -5.10 -0.27
N VAL A 131 9.03 -4.86 -1.57
CA VAL A 131 9.97 -4.00 -2.30
C VAL A 131 9.82 -2.56 -1.80
N SER A 132 10.88 -2.04 -1.21
CA SER A 132 11.01 -0.65 -0.75
C SER A 132 12.00 0.15 -1.60
N GLY A 133 12.67 -0.48 -2.56
CA GLY A 133 13.57 0.19 -3.48
C GLY A 133 14.05 -0.73 -4.57
N LEU A 134 14.74 -0.15 -5.54
CA LEU A 134 15.29 -0.86 -6.70
C LEU A 134 16.69 -0.36 -7.00
N GLN A 135 17.58 -1.31 -7.26
CA GLN A 135 18.92 -1.08 -7.75
C GLN A 135 19.11 -1.80 -9.08
N VAL A 136 19.75 -1.13 -10.04
CA VAL A 136 20.01 -1.63 -11.38
C VAL A 136 21.48 -1.43 -11.72
N GLU A 137 22.10 -2.49 -12.22
CA GLU A 137 23.45 -2.46 -12.77
C GLU A 137 23.36 -2.52 -14.30
N THR A 138 24.03 -1.58 -14.96
CA THR A 138 24.05 -1.44 -16.42
C THR A 138 25.42 -1.79 -16.98
N GLY A 139 25.45 -2.30 -18.21
CA GLY A 139 26.68 -2.73 -18.89
C GLY A 139 27.07 -1.89 -20.09
N GLY A 140 26.69 -0.61 -20.15
CA GLY A 140 27.03 0.28 -21.28
C GLY A 140 26.07 0.17 -22.47
N THR A 141 26.38 0.88 -23.56
CA THR A 141 25.46 1.15 -24.68
C THR A 141 25.81 0.38 -25.96
N CYS A 142 26.25 -0.86 -25.84
CA CYS A 142 26.55 -1.78 -26.95
C CYS A 142 27.57 -1.21 -27.92
N LYS A 143 28.76 -0.88 -27.42
CA LYS A 143 29.83 -0.19 -28.18
C LYS A 143 29.38 1.18 -28.73
N GLY A 144 28.58 1.92 -27.96
CA GLY A 144 28.06 3.25 -28.30
C GLY A 144 26.90 3.26 -29.30
N GLN A 145 26.41 2.09 -29.73
CA GLN A 145 25.36 1.97 -30.74
C GLN A 145 23.96 2.30 -30.19
N CYS A 146 23.81 2.28 -28.87
CA CYS A 146 22.56 2.50 -28.15
C CYS A 146 22.56 3.79 -27.32
N ASP A 147 23.49 4.73 -27.56
CA ASP A 147 23.65 5.95 -26.73
C ASP A 147 22.36 6.79 -26.60
N ALA A 148 21.50 6.79 -27.65
CA ALA A 148 20.22 7.50 -27.64
C ALA A 148 19.07 6.67 -27.00
N ASP A 149 19.23 5.35 -26.94
CA ASP A 149 18.19 4.40 -26.59
C ASP A 149 18.30 3.90 -25.15
N GLY A 150 19.51 3.87 -24.59
CA GLY A 150 19.79 3.41 -23.22
C GLY A 150 20.77 2.24 -23.18
N PRO A 151 21.29 1.91 -21.99
CA PRO A 151 22.25 0.82 -21.84
C PRO A 151 21.58 -0.56 -21.74
N ALA A 152 22.39 -1.60 -21.92
CA ALA A 152 22.03 -2.96 -21.54
C ALA A 152 21.97 -3.09 -20.00
N VAL A 153 21.04 -3.90 -19.51
CA VAL A 153 20.84 -4.15 -18.08
C VAL A 153 21.41 -5.51 -17.69
N ARG A 154 22.33 -5.51 -16.72
CA ARG A 154 23.03 -6.72 -16.26
C ARG A 154 22.39 -7.33 -15.03
N LYS A 155 21.95 -6.50 -14.08
CA LYS A 155 21.43 -6.96 -12.80
C LYS A 155 20.31 -6.08 -12.30
N PHE A 156 19.26 -6.72 -11.81
CA PHE A 156 18.26 -6.11 -10.95
C PHE A 156 18.50 -6.59 -9.52
N SER A 157 18.44 -5.64 -8.59
CA SER A 157 18.53 -5.87 -7.15
C SER A 157 17.32 -5.24 -6.48
N LEU A 158 16.46 -6.05 -5.86
CA LEU A 158 15.34 -5.57 -5.05
C LEU A 158 15.85 -5.18 -3.67
N ILE A 159 15.42 -4.04 -3.18
CA ILE A 159 15.64 -3.61 -1.81
C ILE A 159 14.36 -3.91 -1.06
N CYS A 160 14.45 -4.76 -0.05
CA CYS A 160 13.30 -5.35 0.60
C CYS A 160 13.25 -4.92 2.05
N SER A 161 12.13 -4.36 2.50
CA SER A 161 11.94 -3.90 3.88
C SER A 161 10.71 -4.53 4.53
N ALA A 162 10.73 -4.56 5.86
CA ALA A 162 9.67 -5.08 6.71
C ALA A 162 8.51 -4.08 6.88
N PRO A 163 7.24 -4.53 6.95
CA PRO A 163 6.14 -3.63 7.33
C PRO A 163 6.30 -3.00 8.72
N ALA A 164 6.90 -3.71 9.68
CA ALA A 164 7.06 -3.21 11.06
C ALA A 164 8.09 -2.07 11.19
N GLU A 165 9.00 -1.92 10.22
CA GLU A 165 10.01 -0.85 10.20
C GLU A 165 9.47 0.47 9.61
N HIS A 166 8.20 0.48 9.25
CA HIS A 166 7.58 1.55 8.48
C HIS A 166 6.53 2.30 9.31
N ASN A 167 7.00 3.05 10.32
CA ASN A 167 6.24 4.16 10.91
C ASN A 167 6.19 5.30 9.88
N SER A 168 5.22 5.25 8.98
CA SER A 168 5.10 6.21 7.90
C SER A 168 4.78 7.62 8.41
N VAL A 169 5.63 8.57 8.00
CA VAL A 169 5.37 10.02 8.11
C VAL A 169 4.76 10.55 6.80
N GLY A 170 4.95 9.83 5.68
CA GLY A 170 4.40 10.20 4.38
C GLY A 170 2.90 9.90 4.27
N LEU A 171 2.11 10.91 3.91
CA LEU A 171 0.65 10.80 3.71
C LEU A 171 0.25 10.59 2.25
N TYR A 172 1.19 10.73 1.32
CA TYR A 172 0.92 10.77 -0.12
C TYR A 172 1.80 9.80 -0.87
N ASN A 173 1.30 9.35 -2.02
CA ASN A 173 2.11 8.62 -2.99
C ASN A 173 3.24 9.53 -3.48
N THR A 174 4.44 8.98 -3.54
CA THR A 174 5.60 9.67 -4.10
C THR A 174 6.13 8.90 -5.28
N GLU A 175 6.52 9.59 -6.35
CA GLU A 175 7.20 8.96 -7.47
C GLU A 175 8.71 9.12 -7.32
N LYS A 176 9.43 8.02 -7.49
CA LYS A 176 10.89 7.97 -7.51
C LYS A 176 11.34 7.47 -8.87
N THR A 177 12.06 8.34 -9.56
CA THR A 177 12.67 8.03 -10.84
C THR A 177 14.06 7.45 -10.63
N LEU A 178 14.31 6.30 -11.23
CA LEU A 178 15.61 5.70 -11.42
C LEU A 178 16.01 5.88 -12.89
N ASP A 179 16.73 6.97 -13.16
CA ASP A 179 17.30 7.20 -14.49
C ASP A 179 18.55 6.32 -14.66
N ILE A 180 18.52 5.45 -15.67
CA ILE A 180 19.60 4.53 -16.01
C ILE A 180 20.18 4.82 -17.39
N ALA A 181 19.79 5.91 -18.07
CA ALA A 181 20.26 6.26 -19.41
C ALA A 181 21.70 6.81 -19.38
N THR A 182 22.66 5.98 -18.97
CA THR A 182 24.08 6.31 -18.89
C THR A 182 24.87 5.52 -19.91
N ARG A 183 25.91 6.13 -20.48
CA ARG A 183 26.78 5.47 -21.48
C ARG A 183 27.73 4.43 -20.90
N TYR A 184 28.06 4.58 -19.63
CA TYR A 184 29.06 3.77 -18.95
C TYR A 184 28.41 2.76 -18.02
N TRP A 185 29.19 1.77 -17.63
CA TRP A 185 28.82 0.82 -16.60
C TRP A 185 28.57 1.58 -15.30
N THR A 186 27.38 1.43 -14.77
CA THR A 186 27.01 2.09 -13.52
C THR A 186 25.97 1.29 -12.77
N THR A 187 26.03 1.43 -11.46
CA THR A 187 25.02 0.97 -10.53
C THR A 187 24.19 2.16 -10.09
N ARG A 188 22.90 2.14 -10.39
CA ARG A 188 21.95 3.15 -9.93
C ARG A 188 21.01 2.52 -8.91
N ARG A 189 20.66 3.28 -7.88
CA ARG A 189 19.76 2.87 -6.82
C ARG A 189 18.77 3.98 -6.54
N THR A 190 17.52 3.60 -6.28
CA THR A 190 16.52 4.50 -5.74
C THR A 190 15.70 3.77 -4.69
N ASP A 191 15.47 4.44 -3.57
CA ASP A 191 14.72 3.91 -2.44
C ASP A 191 13.45 4.73 -2.27
N CYS A 192 12.37 4.06 -1.90
CA CYS A 192 11.18 4.72 -1.40
C CYS A 192 11.48 5.43 -0.08
N PRO A 193 10.84 6.58 0.20
CA PRO A 193 10.94 7.21 1.50
C PRO A 193 10.62 6.25 2.65
N SER A 194 11.25 6.45 3.81
CA SER A 194 10.96 5.67 5.01
C SER A 194 9.47 5.62 5.30
N GLY A 195 8.94 4.41 5.47
CA GLY A 195 7.51 4.21 5.71
C GLY A 195 6.66 3.92 4.47
N THR A 196 7.27 3.87 3.29
CA THR A 196 6.57 3.62 2.02
C THR A 196 7.19 2.43 1.28
N PHE A 197 6.40 1.78 0.43
CA PHE A 197 6.81 0.65 -0.41
C PHE A 197 6.35 0.84 -1.85
N VAL A 198 6.92 0.07 -2.76
CA VAL A 198 6.57 0.14 -4.18
C VAL A 198 5.22 -0.54 -4.43
N THR A 199 4.23 0.22 -4.88
CA THR A 199 2.90 -0.25 -5.29
C THR A 199 2.75 -0.30 -6.81
N LYS A 200 3.52 0.51 -7.53
CA LYS A 200 3.54 0.51 -8.99
C LYS A 200 4.96 0.68 -9.48
N LEU A 201 5.31 -0.07 -10.52
CA LEU A 201 6.57 0.04 -11.23
C LEU A 201 6.27 0.37 -12.69
N SER A 202 6.77 1.49 -13.20
CA SER A 202 6.64 1.83 -14.61
C SER A 202 7.98 1.73 -15.29
N VAL A 203 7.99 1.07 -16.45
CA VAL A 203 9.19 0.77 -17.24
C VAL A 203 9.17 1.68 -18.46
N VAL A 204 10.17 2.55 -18.57
CA VAL A 204 10.32 3.47 -19.70
C VAL A 204 11.47 2.99 -20.58
N THR A 205 11.13 2.60 -21.79
CA THR A 205 12.07 2.10 -22.79
C THR A 205 12.45 3.16 -23.81
N GLY A 206 13.63 3.01 -24.41
CA GLY A 206 14.06 3.74 -25.60
C GLY A 206 13.78 2.95 -26.88
N GLY A 207 14.60 3.19 -27.91
CA GLY A 207 14.53 2.47 -29.18
C GLY A 207 15.22 1.10 -29.16
N THR A 208 15.48 0.61 -30.37
CA THR A 208 16.08 -0.71 -30.65
C THR A 208 17.48 -0.61 -31.28
N CYS A 209 18.21 0.48 -31.00
CA CYS A 209 19.55 0.78 -31.46
C CYS A 209 19.67 0.73 -32.98
N HIS A 210 18.88 1.58 -33.67
CA HIS A 210 18.76 1.56 -35.14
C HIS A 210 18.41 0.17 -35.68
N SER A 211 17.40 -0.45 -35.06
CA SER A 211 16.85 -1.76 -35.42
C SER A 211 17.73 -2.98 -35.10
N LYS A 212 18.93 -2.81 -34.54
CA LYS A 212 19.83 -3.92 -34.17
C LYS A 212 19.23 -4.85 -33.12
N CYS A 213 18.43 -4.30 -32.20
CA CYS A 213 17.75 -5.04 -31.15
C CYS A 213 16.27 -5.35 -31.50
N SER A 214 15.81 -5.16 -32.75
CA SER A 214 14.36 -5.30 -33.05
C SER A 214 13.80 -6.71 -32.79
N THR A 215 14.66 -7.73 -32.84
CA THR A 215 14.30 -9.13 -32.54
C THR A 215 14.42 -9.47 -31.07
N ASP A 216 15.12 -8.64 -30.31
CA ASP A 216 15.52 -8.96 -28.95
C ASP A 216 14.65 -8.12 -28.00
N GLY A 217 14.59 -6.80 -28.19
CA GLY A 217 13.74 -5.93 -27.40
C GLY A 217 14.26 -4.51 -27.36
N PRO A 218 13.48 -3.57 -26.83
CA PRO A 218 13.94 -2.20 -26.67
C PRO A 218 14.97 -2.07 -25.53
N MET A 219 15.78 -1.01 -25.59
CA MET A 219 16.67 -0.65 -24.47
C MET A 219 15.91 0.01 -23.34
N LEU A 220 16.39 -0.17 -22.11
CA LEU A 220 15.77 0.44 -20.93
C LEU A 220 16.39 1.81 -20.65
N ARG A 221 15.56 2.82 -20.39
CA ARG A 221 16.03 4.19 -20.07
C ARG A 221 15.79 4.57 -18.63
N GLN A 222 14.62 4.24 -18.13
CA GLN A 222 14.18 4.71 -16.82
C GLN A 222 13.19 3.74 -16.19
N LEU A 223 13.25 3.67 -14.87
CA LEU A 223 12.25 2.98 -14.05
C LEU A 223 11.63 4.01 -13.11
N VAL A 224 10.31 3.99 -12.99
CA VAL A 224 9.57 4.88 -12.09
C VAL A 224 8.87 4.04 -11.04
N LEU A 225 9.25 4.24 -9.79
CA LEU A 225 8.66 3.58 -8.63
C LEU A 225 7.62 4.53 -8.05
N THR A 226 6.36 4.10 -7.97
CA THR A 226 5.36 4.77 -7.14
C THR A 226 5.42 4.15 -5.76
N CYS A 227 5.83 4.95 -4.79
CA CYS A 227 5.98 4.59 -3.40
C CYS A 227 4.73 5.05 -2.63
N SER A 228 4.00 4.11 -2.04
CA SER A 228 2.81 4.39 -1.23
C SER A 228 3.07 4.09 0.24
N PRO A 229 2.49 4.87 1.17
CA PRO A 229 2.63 4.60 2.59
C PRO A 229 1.98 3.29 2.99
N SER A 230 2.56 2.66 4.02
CA SER A 230 2.08 1.39 4.57
C SER A 230 0.78 1.45 5.34
N ARG A 231 0.12 2.61 5.42
CA ARG A 231 -1.15 2.77 6.12
C ARG A 231 -2.31 2.20 5.31
N LEU A 232 -2.28 0.90 5.02
CA LEU A 232 -3.52 0.15 5.02
C LEU A 232 -3.92 0.06 6.48
N CYS A 233 -4.99 0.74 6.84
CA CYS A 233 -5.54 0.59 8.16
C CYS A 233 -6.16 -0.81 8.25
N LEU A 234 -5.51 -1.68 9.02
CA LEU A 234 -5.86 -3.09 9.08
C LEU A 234 -6.97 -3.31 10.11
N ASN A 235 -7.80 -4.32 9.84
CA ASN A 235 -8.88 -4.79 10.71
C ASN A 235 -9.87 -3.69 11.13
N PRO A 236 -10.53 -3.00 10.18
CA PRO A 236 -11.55 -2.03 10.54
C PRO A 236 -12.72 -2.71 11.27
N SER A 237 -12.91 -2.33 12.53
CA SER A 237 -14.08 -2.65 13.33
C SER A 237 -15.06 -1.50 13.23
N VAL A 238 -16.32 -1.80 12.89
CA VAL A 238 -17.34 -0.77 12.67
C VAL A 238 -18.52 -0.99 13.61
N LEU A 239 -18.86 0.10 14.32
CA LEU A 239 -20.05 0.20 15.17
C LEU A 239 -21.00 1.27 14.61
N GLY A 240 -22.20 0.87 14.20
CA GLY A 240 -23.30 1.77 13.84
C GLY A 240 -24.17 2.11 15.04
N ASN A 241 -24.43 3.40 15.30
CA ASN A 241 -25.35 3.79 16.36
C ASN A 241 -26.06 5.13 16.11
N TRP A 242 -27.20 5.29 16.78
CA TRP A 242 -27.94 6.55 16.82
C TRP A 242 -27.27 7.53 17.78
N LYS A 243 -26.95 8.73 17.28
CA LYS A 243 -26.46 9.85 18.08
C LYS A 243 -27.47 10.99 18.10
N PRO A 244 -27.79 11.54 19.28
CA PRO A 244 -28.69 12.67 19.40
C PRO A 244 -28.00 13.94 18.89
N MET A 245 -28.69 14.69 18.04
CA MET A 245 -28.18 15.93 17.46
C MET A 245 -28.75 17.17 18.15
N GLY A 246 -30.01 17.10 18.60
CA GLY A 246 -30.70 18.23 19.22
C GLY A 246 -32.21 18.00 19.31
N TYR A 247 -32.94 19.02 19.75
CA TYR A 247 -34.40 19.01 19.83
C TYR A 247 -35.02 19.89 18.75
N SER A 248 -36.08 19.41 18.12
CA SER A 248 -36.93 20.16 17.20
C SER A 248 -38.25 20.54 17.86
N ASN A 249 -38.68 21.80 17.71
CA ASN A 249 -39.99 22.25 18.17
C ASN A 249 -41.10 22.10 17.12
N GLY A 250 -40.87 21.33 16.05
CA GLY A 250 -41.79 21.20 14.92
C GLY A 250 -41.23 21.86 13.68
N VAL A 251 -42.04 22.66 12.98
CA VAL A 251 -41.71 23.30 11.69
C VAL A 251 -40.58 24.33 11.84
N GLN A 252 -39.36 23.84 11.92
CA GLN A 252 -38.13 24.61 11.97
C GLN A 252 -37.05 23.97 11.08
N GLU A 253 -36.18 24.81 10.55
CA GLU A 253 -35.00 24.37 9.81
C GLU A 253 -33.94 23.87 10.81
N PHE A 254 -33.44 22.66 10.57
CA PHE A 254 -32.42 22.00 11.38
C PHE A 254 -31.16 21.80 10.55
N THR A 255 -30.02 22.28 11.05
CA THR A 255 -28.72 22.10 10.39
C THR A 255 -28.02 20.86 10.93
N TYR A 256 -27.51 20.01 10.05
CA TYR A 256 -26.76 18.81 10.41
C TYR A 256 -25.54 18.64 9.50
N THR A 257 -24.59 17.79 9.89
CA THR A 257 -23.35 17.55 9.13
C THR A 257 -23.28 16.13 8.61
N ILE A 258 -22.89 15.95 7.35
CA ILE A 258 -22.58 14.66 6.73
C ILE A 258 -21.08 14.61 6.46
N GLY A 259 -20.44 13.45 6.64
CA GLY A 259 -19.05 13.24 6.23
C GLY A 259 -18.21 12.58 7.31
N THR A 260 -16.93 12.41 7.01
CA THR A 260 -15.99 11.69 7.87
C THR A 260 -15.13 12.64 8.69
N SER A 261 -14.92 12.29 9.95
CA SER A 261 -13.97 12.93 10.84
C SER A 261 -13.01 11.87 11.39
N HIS A 262 -11.73 12.21 11.49
CA HIS A 262 -10.70 11.29 11.95
C HIS A 262 -9.99 11.84 13.18
N THR A 263 -9.48 10.94 14.03
CA THR A 263 -8.41 11.30 14.96
C THR A 263 -7.16 11.69 14.17
N THR A 264 -6.40 12.67 14.67
CA THR A 264 -5.28 13.35 13.99
C THR A 264 -4.40 12.39 13.18
N GLY A 265 -4.30 12.61 11.86
CA GLY A 265 -3.35 11.90 10.99
C GLY A 265 -3.93 10.78 10.10
N LYS A 266 -5.26 10.64 9.99
CA LYS A 266 -5.89 9.89 8.89
C LYS A 266 -6.47 10.85 7.83
N SER A 267 -6.42 10.42 6.57
CA SER A 267 -7.20 11.00 5.47
C SER A 267 -8.10 9.91 4.90
N VAL A 268 -9.32 10.26 4.50
CA VAL A 268 -10.19 9.38 3.70
C VAL A 268 -9.43 9.06 2.41
N GLN A 269 -8.96 7.83 2.27
CA GLN A 269 -8.47 7.32 1.00
C GLN A 269 -9.53 6.40 0.42
N HIS A 270 -9.64 6.37 -0.91
CA HIS A 270 -10.55 5.46 -1.61
C HIS A 270 -10.37 4.02 -1.12
N ASP A 271 -9.13 3.59 -0.88
CA ASP A 271 -8.81 2.26 -0.38
C ASP A 271 -9.25 2.04 1.09
N TRP A 272 -9.19 3.07 1.94
CA TRP A 272 -9.75 2.99 3.31
C TRP A 272 -11.27 2.83 3.26
N SER A 273 -11.97 3.69 2.51
CA SER A 273 -13.42 3.62 2.39
C SER A 273 -13.88 2.27 1.81
N SER A 274 -13.14 1.73 0.84
CA SER A 274 -13.40 0.41 0.26
C SER A 274 -13.21 -0.71 1.29
N SER A 275 -12.12 -0.65 2.07
CA SER A 275 -11.83 -1.62 3.14
C SER A 275 -12.91 -1.63 4.22
N VAL A 276 -13.33 -0.45 4.68
CA VAL A 276 -14.39 -0.31 5.69
C VAL A 276 -15.74 -0.77 5.14
N SER A 277 -16.07 -0.42 3.89
CA SER A 277 -17.31 -0.87 3.23
C SER A 277 -17.35 -2.40 3.15
N LEU A 278 -16.27 -3.04 2.72
CA LEU A 278 -16.15 -4.51 2.69
C LEU A 278 -16.28 -5.13 4.08
N SER A 279 -15.73 -4.48 5.12
CA SER A 279 -15.91 -4.93 6.51
C SER A 279 -17.39 -4.92 6.91
N ILE A 280 -18.07 -3.80 6.64
CA ILE A 280 -19.50 -3.63 6.93
C ILE A 280 -20.35 -4.63 6.15
N GLU A 281 -20.04 -4.91 4.87
CA GLU A 281 -20.76 -5.90 4.05
C GLU A 281 -20.70 -7.31 4.62
N ASN A 282 -19.58 -7.67 5.25
CA ASN A 282 -19.44 -8.95 5.92
C ASN A 282 -20.22 -8.96 7.23
N SER A 283 -19.97 -7.97 8.07
CA SER A 283 -20.67 -7.80 9.34
C SER A 283 -20.47 -6.40 9.92
N VAL A 284 -21.48 -5.89 10.61
CA VAL A 284 -21.37 -4.63 11.35
C VAL A 284 -21.99 -4.77 12.73
N GLU A 285 -21.31 -4.26 13.76
CA GLU A 285 -21.93 -4.13 15.08
C GLU A 285 -22.87 -2.93 15.06
N ILE A 286 -24.04 -3.07 15.67
CA ILE A 286 -24.96 -1.95 15.90
C ILE A 286 -25.31 -1.81 17.37
N GLY A 287 -25.64 -0.59 17.77
CA GLY A 287 -26.13 -0.28 19.10
C GLY A 287 -25.04 0.13 20.09
N GLY A 288 -25.21 -0.25 21.37
CA GLY A 288 -24.33 0.16 22.46
C GLY A 288 -24.75 1.46 23.16
N GLU A 289 -23.78 2.25 23.64
CA GLU A 289 -24.05 3.42 24.48
C GLU A 289 -24.81 4.52 23.75
N VAL A 290 -26.02 4.77 24.25
CA VAL A 290 -26.87 5.92 23.93
C VAL A 290 -26.92 6.75 25.22
N TYR A 291 -26.34 7.96 25.21
CA TYR A 291 -26.25 8.88 26.36
C TYR A 291 -25.40 8.46 27.58
N GLY A 292 -24.15 7.99 27.38
CA GLY A 292 -23.23 7.73 28.50
C GLY A 292 -23.72 6.66 29.49
N GLY A 293 -24.71 5.87 29.07
CA GLY A 293 -25.28 4.74 29.79
C GLY A 293 -25.54 3.58 28.82
N LYS A 294 -25.50 2.36 29.36
CA LYS A 294 -25.67 1.09 28.64
C LYS A 294 -27.13 0.82 28.26
N VAL A 295 -27.78 1.71 27.50
CA VAL A 295 -29.22 1.60 27.20
C VAL A 295 -29.53 0.82 25.91
N GLY A 296 -28.51 0.48 25.10
CA GLY A 296 -28.70 -0.34 23.90
C GLY A 296 -28.07 -1.72 23.99
N LEU A 297 -28.79 -2.75 23.55
CA LEU A 297 -28.22 -4.05 23.19
C LEU A 297 -27.25 -3.85 22.02
N LYS A 298 -26.10 -4.53 22.08
CA LYS A 298 -25.23 -4.67 20.91
C LYS A 298 -25.71 -5.85 20.07
N GLN A 299 -25.88 -5.65 18.79
CA GLN A 299 -26.23 -6.71 17.83
C GLN A 299 -25.21 -6.73 16.70
N THR A 300 -24.97 -7.91 16.11
CA THR A 300 -24.14 -8.03 14.90
C THR A 300 -25.04 -8.28 13.71
N LEU A 301 -25.09 -7.31 12.80
CA LEU A 301 -25.79 -7.47 11.53
C LEU A 301 -24.90 -8.24 10.56
N THR A 302 -25.51 -9.14 9.80
CA THR A 302 -24.86 -9.90 8.72
C THR A 302 -25.78 -9.90 7.49
N SER A 303 -25.26 -10.35 6.34
CA SER A 303 -26.04 -10.57 5.10
C SER A 303 -26.73 -9.29 4.56
N GLY A 304 -28.01 -9.34 4.21
CA GLY A 304 -28.71 -8.23 3.56
C GLY A 304 -28.74 -6.92 4.36
N TRP A 305 -28.76 -7.01 5.69
CA TRP A 305 -28.69 -5.83 6.56
C TRP A 305 -27.30 -5.19 6.54
N ALA A 306 -26.25 -6.01 6.62
CA ALA A 306 -24.86 -5.57 6.49
C ALA A 306 -24.61 -4.88 5.13
N GLN A 307 -25.17 -5.40 4.05
CA GLN A 307 -25.12 -4.75 2.72
C GLN A 307 -25.87 -3.40 2.67
N SER A 308 -27.00 -3.28 3.37
CA SER A 308 -27.73 -2.02 3.47
C SER A 308 -26.90 -0.96 4.21
N GLU A 309 -26.30 -1.33 5.34
CA GLU A 309 -25.42 -0.45 6.12
C GLU A 309 -24.18 -0.02 5.31
N SER A 310 -23.59 -0.93 4.52
CA SER A 310 -22.44 -0.61 3.65
C SER A 310 -22.79 0.47 2.62
N LYS A 311 -24.00 0.45 2.06
CA LYS A 311 -24.46 1.49 1.12
C LYS A 311 -24.63 2.84 1.81
N ILE A 312 -25.18 2.85 3.03
CA ILE A 312 -25.32 4.07 3.84
C ILE A 312 -23.93 4.63 4.15
N PHE A 313 -23.00 3.78 4.59
CA PHE A 313 -21.61 4.14 4.83
C PHE A 313 -20.96 4.73 3.57
N SER A 314 -21.01 4.01 2.45
CA SER A 314 -20.36 4.41 1.18
C SER A 314 -20.84 5.77 0.68
N SER A 315 -22.15 6.06 0.84
CA SER A 315 -22.70 7.37 0.45
C SER A 315 -22.19 8.53 1.31
N SER A 316 -21.74 8.26 2.53
CA SER A 316 -21.31 9.26 3.51
C SER A 316 -19.79 9.36 3.65
N SER A 317 -19.06 8.27 3.40
CA SER A 317 -17.60 8.18 3.54
C SER A 317 -16.84 8.82 2.38
N THR A 318 -17.51 9.16 1.28
CA THR A 318 -16.95 9.91 0.14
C THR A 318 -16.69 11.40 0.44
N GLN A 319 -17.12 11.90 1.61
CA GLN A 319 -16.88 13.28 2.03
C GLN A 319 -15.72 13.33 3.03
N ASP A 320 -14.56 13.81 2.56
CA ASP A 320 -13.32 13.98 3.34
C ASP A 320 -13.46 14.96 4.52
N THR A 321 -14.52 15.76 4.51
CA THR A 321 -14.85 16.74 5.54
C THR A 321 -16.35 16.78 5.79
N THR A 322 -16.75 17.27 6.96
CA THR A 322 -18.16 17.43 7.30
C THR A 322 -18.80 18.59 6.53
N VAL A 323 -19.78 18.30 5.67
CA VAL A 323 -20.58 19.29 4.94
C VAL A 323 -21.87 19.56 5.69
N SER A 324 -22.27 20.84 5.80
CA SER A 324 -23.51 21.24 6.47
C SER A 324 -24.71 21.18 5.54
N HIS A 325 -25.80 20.56 6.00
CA HIS A 325 -27.07 20.43 5.30
C HIS A 325 -28.22 20.93 6.16
N LYS A 326 -29.33 21.30 5.52
CA LYS A 326 -30.54 21.81 6.15
C LYS A 326 -31.71 20.89 5.85
N ILE A 327 -32.53 20.59 6.85
CA ILE A 327 -33.78 19.82 6.72
C ILE A 327 -34.86 20.46 7.58
N THR A 328 -36.12 20.38 7.15
CA THR A 328 -37.26 20.81 7.95
C THR A 328 -37.97 19.61 8.54
N PHE A 329 -38.15 19.58 9.86
CA PHE A 329 -38.98 18.57 10.52
C PHE A 329 -40.39 19.12 10.70
N ASN A 330 -41.41 18.27 10.53
CA ASN A 330 -42.82 18.65 10.67
C ASN A 330 -43.40 18.29 12.05
N ARG A 331 -42.62 17.64 12.91
CA ARG A 331 -43.02 17.21 14.26
C ARG A 331 -41.97 17.60 15.31
N PRO A 332 -42.41 17.94 16.54
CA PRO A 332 -41.48 18.15 17.63
C PRO A 332 -40.86 16.83 18.11
N GLY A 333 -39.67 16.91 18.70
CA GLY A 333 -38.97 15.74 19.23
C GLY A 333 -37.44 15.85 19.16
N VAL A 334 -36.75 14.80 19.61
CA VAL A 334 -35.30 14.71 19.51
C VAL A 334 -34.90 14.19 18.15
N VAL A 335 -34.00 14.91 17.48
CA VAL A 335 -33.42 14.53 16.20
C VAL A 335 -32.21 13.63 16.46
N TRP A 336 -32.20 12.47 15.81
CA TRP A 336 -31.14 11.48 15.88
C TRP A 336 -30.49 11.33 14.52
N GLN A 337 -29.18 11.16 14.50
CA GLN A 337 -28.40 10.87 13.31
C GLN A 337 -27.74 9.50 13.45
N TRP A 338 -27.83 8.70 12.39
CA TRP A 338 -27.06 7.45 12.34
C TRP A 338 -25.60 7.77 12.05
N GLN A 339 -24.71 7.22 12.86
CA GLN A 339 -23.27 7.41 12.72
C GLN A 339 -22.56 6.06 12.76
N PHE A 340 -21.48 5.94 12.00
CA PHE A 340 -20.54 4.84 12.15
C PHE A 340 -19.32 5.32 12.93
N ARG A 341 -18.92 4.52 13.90
CA ARG A 341 -17.63 4.62 14.57
C ARG A 341 -16.76 3.49 14.06
N GLU A 342 -15.70 3.85 13.37
CA GLU A 342 -14.74 2.93 12.78
C GLU A 342 -13.46 2.98 13.60
N GLN A 343 -12.92 1.82 13.95
CA GLN A 343 -11.64 1.68 14.63
C GLN A 343 -10.77 0.66 13.90
N ASP A 344 -9.57 1.08 13.53
CA ASP A 344 -8.56 0.28 12.84
C ASP A 344 -7.19 0.49 13.49
N THR A 345 -6.15 -0.13 12.94
CA THR A 345 -4.75 0.07 13.39
C THR A 345 -4.23 1.51 13.20
N CYS A 346 -4.93 2.36 12.46
CA CYS A 346 -4.57 3.76 12.24
C CYS A 346 -5.26 4.72 13.23
N GLY A 347 -6.20 4.25 14.07
CA GLY A 347 -6.94 5.06 15.03
C GLY A 347 -8.45 5.00 14.81
N GLU A 348 -9.15 6.07 15.14
CA GLU A 348 -10.61 6.11 15.12
C GLU A 348 -11.15 7.10 14.09
N SER A 349 -12.24 6.74 13.43
CA SER A 349 -12.99 7.59 12.51
C SER A 349 -14.45 7.62 12.91
N THR A 350 -15.08 8.80 12.86
CA THR A 350 -16.53 8.98 13.01
C THR A 350 -17.11 9.44 11.68
N ILE A 351 -18.04 8.66 11.14
CA ILE A 351 -18.73 8.91 9.88
C ILE A 351 -20.16 9.31 10.19
N LYS A 352 -20.51 10.56 9.87
CA LYS A 352 -21.86 11.10 10.03
C LYS A 352 -22.64 10.89 8.74
N THR A 353 -23.78 10.21 8.83
CA THR A 353 -24.59 9.88 7.65
C THR A 353 -25.68 10.91 7.37
N ASN A 354 -26.31 10.81 6.21
CA ASN A 354 -27.50 11.60 5.89
C ASN A 354 -28.80 11.07 6.51
N VAL A 355 -28.74 9.97 7.28
CA VAL A 355 -29.92 9.34 7.84
C VAL A 355 -30.29 9.99 9.17
N LEU A 356 -31.45 10.63 9.18
CA LEU A 356 -32.00 11.32 10.35
C LEU A 356 -33.37 10.77 10.69
N VAL A 357 -33.65 10.67 11.99
CA VAL A 357 -34.97 10.31 12.52
C VAL A 357 -35.35 11.19 13.70
N VAL A 358 -36.64 11.30 13.98
CA VAL A 358 -37.15 12.06 15.13
C VAL A 358 -37.91 11.12 16.07
N THR A 359 -37.68 11.21 17.37
CA THR A 359 -38.47 10.52 18.40
C THR A 359 -39.01 11.51 19.43
N ASN A 360 -39.97 11.07 20.26
CA ASN A 360 -40.66 11.95 21.22
C ASN A 360 -39.72 12.58 22.26
N GLY A 361 -38.56 11.96 22.53
CA GLY A 361 -37.63 12.43 23.54
C GLY A 361 -36.37 11.58 23.65
N THR A 362 -35.43 12.02 24.47
CA THR A 362 -34.18 11.31 24.74
C THR A 362 -34.39 9.97 25.44
N PHE A 363 -35.50 9.85 26.17
CA PHE A 363 -35.97 8.63 26.85
C PHE A 363 -36.54 7.58 25.89
N ASN A 364 -36.90 7.96 24.66
CA ASN A 364 -37.39 7.06 23.61
C ASN A 364 -36.41 7.08 22.41
N PRO A 365 -35.18 6.55 22.54
CA PRO A 365 -34.23 6.51 21.43
C PRO A 365 -34.70 5.58 20.31
N PRO A 366 -34.30 5.79 19.05
CA PRO A 366 -34.62 4.85 17.98
C PRO A 366 -34.10 3.44 18.28
N CYS A 367 -34.93 2.43 18.04
CA CYS A 367 -34.62 1.03 18.37
C CYS A 367 -34.12 0.23 17.19
N CYS A 368 -34.34 0.70 15.96
CA CYS A 368 -33.99 -0.03 14.75
C CYS A 368 -32.85 0.69 14.01
N PRO A 369 -31.94 -0.03 13.35
CA PRO A 369 -31.03 0.59 12.39
C PRO A 369 -31.84 1.20 11.23
N PRO A 370 -31.20 2.08 10.42
CA PRO A 370 -31.82 2.67 9.25
C PRO A 370 -32.58 1.67 8.36
N GLY A 371 -33.86 1.98 8.10
CA GLY A 371 -34.71 1.16 7.22
C GLY A 371 -35.26 -0.12 7.85
N ALA A 372 -34.93 -0.43 9.12
CA ALA A 372 -35.40 -1.64 9.79
C ALA A 372 -36.67 -1.45 10.63
N ALA A 373 -37.15 -0.22 10.85
CA ALA A 373 -38.40 0.04 11.56
C ALA A 373 -39.60 -0.50 10.77
N VAL A 374 -40.56 -1.16 11.43
CA VAL A 374 -41.79 -1.66 10.78
C VAL A 374 -42.66 -0.51 10.27
N ASP A 375 -42.79 0.55 11.09
CA ASP A 375 -43.42 1.80 10.69
C ASP A 375 -42.33 2.89 10.59
N PRO A 376 -42.11 3.48 9.41
CA PRO A 376 -41.10 4.53 9.23
C PRO A 376 -41.38 5.79 10.08
N ASN A 377 -42.61 5.98 10.58
CA ASN A 377 -42.93 7.10 11.47
C ASN A 377 -42.65 6.78 12.95
N VAL A 378 -42.49 5.50 13.32
CA VAL A 378 -42.30 5.01 14.68
C VAL A 378 -40.92 4.36 14.80
N GLN A 379 -39.93 5.18 15.16
CA GLN A 379 -38.52 4.78 15.16
C GLN A 379 -38.10 4.14 16.50
N HIS A 380 -38.85 4.40 17.57
CA HIS A 380 -38.73 3.72 18.85
C HIS A 380 -39.82 2.65 18.94
N GLY A 381 -39.43 1.36 18.88
CA GLY A 381 -40.36 0.23 18.89
C GLY A 381 -39.90 -0.92 17.99
N ARG A 382 -40.89 -1.54 17.32
CA ARG A 382 -40.72 -2.79 16.58
C ARG A 382 -39.89 -2.64 15.30
N CYS A 383 -38.95 -3.56 15.10
CA CYS A 383 -38.17 -3.72 13.87
C CYS A 383 -38.69 -4.89 13.02
N HIS A 384 -38.43 -4.86 11.72
CA HIS A 384 -38.87 -5.90 10.78
C HIS A 384 -38.31 -7.28 11.15
N ASP A 385 -37.09 -7.34 11.68
CA ASP A 385 -36.47 -8.56 12.24
C ASP A 385 -36.11 -8.36 13.73
N ASN A 386 -37.15 -8.28 14.55
CA ASN A 386 -37.08 -7.97 15.99
C ASN A 386 -36.00 -8.69 16.79
N ALA A 387 -35.69 -9.96 16.46
CA ALA A 387 -34.75 -10.75 17.25
C ALA A 387 -33.29 -10.38 16.96
N ASN A 388 -32.99 -9.91 15.74
CA ASN A 388 -31.61 -9.76 15.26
C ASN A 388 -31.19 -8.31 15.00
N VAL A 389 -32.13 -7.38 14.84
CA VAL A 389 -31.81 -5.99 14.45
C VAL A 389 -32.28 -4.95 15.47
N CYS A 390 -33.00 -5.36 16.52
CA CYS A 390 -33.46 -4.41 17.52
C CYS A 390 -32.37 -4.09 18.55
N ILE A 391 -32.15 -2.79 18.78
CA ILE A 391 -31.10 -2.23 19.64
C ILE A 391 -31.65 -1.92 21.05
N CYS A 392 -32.97 -1.74 21.20
CA CYS A 392 -33.61 -1.52 22.50
C CYS A 392 -33.80 -2.82 23.28
N ASP A 393 -34.35 -2.73 24.49
CA ASP A 393 -34.74 -3.92 25.26
C ASP A 393 -35.87 -4.71 24.56
N GLN A 394 -35.94 -6.01 24.87
CA GLN A 394 -36.86 -6.94 24.22
C GLN A 394 -38.34 -6.55 24.39
N ALA A 395 -38.72 -5.91 25.50
CA ALA A 395 -40.11 -5.51 25.72
C ALA A 395 -40.49 -4.35 24.78
N THR A 396 -39.61 -3.37 24.64
CA THR A 396 -39.75 -2.28 23.67
C THR A 396 -39.83 -2.80 22.24
N CYS A 397 -38.93 -3.74 21.87
CA CYS A 397 -38.89 -4.35 20.54
C CYS A 397 -40.13 -5.21 20.22
N SER A 398 -40.76 -5.79 21.24
CA SER A 398 -41.93 -6.68 21.08
C SER A 398 -43.26 -5.93 21.17
N SER A 399 -43.27 -4.71 21.72
CA SER A 399 -44.48 -3.91 21.84
C SER A 399 -44.95 -3.40 20.46
N LEU A 400 -46.25 -3.53 20.18
CA LEU A 400 -46.90 -2.68 19.18
C LEU A 400 -46.84 -1.27 19.78
N GLY A 401 -46.02 -0.38 19.21
CA GLY A 401 -45.78 0.94 19.76
C GLY A 401 -47.07 1.58 20.25
N SER A 402 -47.24 1.66 21.56
CA SER A 402 -48.35 2.40 22.16
C SER A 402 -47.97 3.86 22.03
N GLN A 403 -48.67 4.56 21.14
CA GLN A 403 -48.63 6.02 21.04
C GLN A 403 -49.29 6.64 22.27
#